data_AF-A0AAD5G9B3-F1
#
_entry.id   AF-A0AAD5G9B3-F1
#
_cell.length_a   1.000
_cell.length_b   1.000
_cell.length_c   1.000
_cell.angle_alpha   90.00
_cell.angle_beta   90.00
_cell.angle_gamma   90.00
#
_symmetry.space_group_name_H-M   'P 1'
#
loop_
_entity.id
_entity.type
_entity.pdbx_description
1 polymer ?
#
loop_
_entity_poly.entity_id
_entity_poly.type
_entity_poly.pdbx_seq_one_letter_code
_entity_poly.pdbx_strand_id
1 'polypeptide(L)'
;MKDDNRRRGDRRDTKISKKQKLILSADEKLESKFGFDVFTEGDKRLGWLLSFTSSSWEDQDTQNVHSCVDLYFVCQDGSTFKVKYKFRPYFYAAT
;
A
#
# COMPACT_ATOMS: atom_id res chain seq x y z
N MET A 1 -22.73 46.95 -15.25
CA MET A 1 -22.82 45.48 -15.17
C MET A 1 -21.42 44.94 -14.96
N LYS A 2 -21.12 44.50 -13.74
CA LYS A 2 -19.91 43.74 -13.39
C LYS A 2 -20.22 42.26 -13.53
N ASP A 3 -19.15 41.48 -13.64
CA ASP A 3 -18.98 40.06 -13.28
C ASP A 3 -18.57 39.15 -14.44
N ASP A 4 -17.62 38.23 -14.31
CA ASP A 4 -16.38 38.20 -13.54
C ASP A 4 -15.57 37.06 -14.20
N ASN A 5 -14.29 37.28 -14.50
CA ASN A 5 -13.41 36.30 -15.11
C ASN A 5 -12.88 35.32 -14.06
N ARG A 6 -13.49 34.14 -13.88
CA ARG A 6 -12.88 33.03 -13.10
C ARG A 6 -13.26 31.64 -13.64
N ARG A 7 -12.49 31.14 -14.60
CA ARG A 7 -12.33 29.68 -14.81
C ARG A 7 -10.87 29.30 -14.52
N ARG A 8 -10.49 29.42 -13.24
CA ARG A 8 -9.24 28.89 -12.71
C ARG A 8 -9.47 27.47 -12.20
N GLY A 9 -8.78 26.51 -12.83
CA GLY A 9 -8.19 25.39 -12.11
C GLY A 9 -9.00 24.10 -12.00
N ASP A 10 -9.32 23.46 -13.12
CA ASP A 10 -9.69 22.04 -13.10
C ASP A 10 -8.83 21.25 -14.10
N ARG A 11 -7.56 21.00 -13.73
CA ARG A 11 -6.64 20.27 -14.61
C ARG A 11 -5.45 19.63 -13.89
N ARG A 12 -5.65 19.08 -12.68
CA ARG A 12 -4.53 18.48 -11.94
C ARG A 12 -4.73 17.12 -11.25
N ASP A 13 -5.79 16.36 -11.55
CA ASP A 13 -5.95 15.02 -10.94
C ASP A 13 -5.86 13.82 -11.90
N THR A 14 -5.41 14.02 -13.14
CA THR A 14 -5.25 12.90 -14.11
C THR A 14 -3.86 12.28 -14.16
N LYS A 15 -2.87 12.80 -13.39
CA LYS A 15 -1.49 12.29 -13.41
C LYS A 15 -1.14 11.28 -12.30
N ILE A 16 -1.94 11.16 -11.24
CA ILE A 16 -1.67 10.21 -10.15
C ILE A 16 -2.19 8.80 -10.48
N SER A 17 -3.22 8.69 -11.32
CA SER A 17 -3.88 7.41 -11.63
C SER A 17 -3.06 6.45 -12.50
N LYS A 18 -2.06 6.92 -13.25
CA LYS A 18 -1.29 6.07 -14.20
C LYS A 18 -0.08 5.35 -13.60
N LYS A 19 0.29 5.61 -12.34
CA LYS A 19 1.42 4.93 -11.67
C LYS A 19 1.04 3.88 -10.62
N GLN A 20 -0.26 3.68 -10.37
CA GLN A 20 -0.74 2.81 -9.29
C GLN A 20 -1.29 1.46 -9.77
N LYS A 21 -1.32 1.20 -11.08
CA LYS A 21 -1.63 -0.13 -11.62
C LYS A 21 -0.31 -0.84 -11.90
N LEU A 22 -0.07 -1.96 -11.21
CA LEU A 22 0.99 -2.96 -11.46
C LEU A 22 2.37 -2.76 -10.76
N ILE A 23 2.41 -2.41 -9.47
CA ILE A 23 3.61 -2.71 -8.65
C ILE A 23 3.53 -4.12 -8.01
N LEU A 24 2.34 -4.75 -8.02
CA LEU A 24 2.10 -6.01 -7.32
C LEU A 24 2.81 -7.26 -7.90
N SER A 25 3.26 -7.30 -9.16
CA SER A 25 3.70 -8.60 -9.72
C SER A 25 5.20 -8.87 -9.69
N ALA A 26 6.02 -7.88 -10.00
CA ALA A 26 7.47 -8.08 -10.11
C ALA A 26 8.14 -8.09 -8.73
N ASP A 27 7.76 -7.13 -7.88
CA ASP A 27 8.35 -6.95 -6.57
C ASP A 27 7.91 -8.07 -5.63
N GLU A 28 6.63 -8.44 -5.58
CA GLU A 28 6.16 -9.56 -4.74
C GLU A 28 6.81 -10.90 -5.13
N LYS A 29 7.04 -11.12 -6.43
CA LYS A 29 7.74 -12.31 -6.92
C LYS A 29 9.22 -12.31 -6.54
N LEU A 30 9.86 -11.14 -6.52
CA LEU A 30 11.23 -11.01 -6.05
C LEU A 30 11.31 -11.22 -4.54
N GLU A 31 10.42 -10.60 -3.77
CA GLU A 31 10.37 -10.71 -2.32
C GLU A 31 10.21 -12.16 -1.86
N SER A 32 9.31 -12.92 -2.48
CA SER A 32 9.17 -14.36 -2.22
C SER A 32 10.47 -15.13 -2.53
N LYS A 33 11.19 -14.79 -3.61
CA LYS A 33 12.52 -15.37 -3.89
C LYS A 33 13.57 -15.02 -2.83
N PHE A 34 13.42 -13.89 -2.15
CA PHE A 34 14.28 -13.48 -1.04
C PHE A 34 13.80 -14.02 0.33
N GLY A 35 12.76 -14.86 0.35
CA GLY A 35 12.22 -15.46 1.58
C GLY A 35 11.18 -14.60 2.30
N PHE A 36 10.73 -13.50 1.70
CA PHE A 36 9.69 -12.63 2.27
C PHE A 36 8.30 -13.04 1.80
N ASP A 37 7.93 -14.27 2.13
CA ASP A 37 6.58 -14.77 1.86
C ASP A 37 5.55 -14.04 2.75
N VAL A 38 4.37 -13.81 2.17
CA VAL A 38 3.28 -13.13 2.88
C VAL A 38 2.73 -14.08 3.95
N PHE A 39 2.90 -13.68 5.21
CA PHE A 39 2.30 -14.35 6.35
C PHE A 39 0.82 -13.96 6.46
N THR A 40 -0.06 -14.86 6.03
CA THR A 40 -1.52 -14.68 6.10
C THR A 40 -2.16 -15.48 7.24
N GLU A 41 -1.62 -16.66 7.54
CA GLU A 41 -2.26 -17.63 8.43
C GLU A 41 -1.21 -18.49 9.17
N GLY A 42 -1.50 -18.88 10.40
CA GLY A 42 -0.63 -19.72 11.25
C GLY A 42 -0.44 -19.18 12.66
N ASP A 43 0.45 -19.83 13.41
CA ASP A 43 0.81 -19.43 14.77
C ASP A 43 1.50 -18.07 14.81
N LYS A 44 1.31 -17.34 15.91
CA LYS A 44 1.94 -16.03 16.11
C LYS A 44 3.46 -16.16 15.97
N ARG A 45 4.02 -15.45 14.99
CA ARG A 45 5.46 -15.34 14.78
C ARG A 45 6.00 -14.08 15.45
N LEU A 46 7.08 -14.21 16.20
CA LEU A 46 7.81 -13.10 16.75
C LEU A 46 9.01 -12.79 15.85
N GLY A 47 9.12 -11.55 15.39
CA GLY A 47 10.25 -11.09 14.60
C GLY A 47 10.53 -9.61 14.82
N TRP A 48 11.73 -9.19 14.44
CA TRP A 48 12.15 -7.79 14.43
C TRP A 48 11.78 -7.17 13.08
N LEU A 49 11.12 -6.02 13.14
CA LEU A 49 10.79 -5.23 11.96
C LEU A 49 12.07 -4.64 11.36
N LEU A 50 12.37 -4.98 10.11
CA LEU A 50 13.52 -4.46 9.37
C LEU A 50 13.16 -3.22 8.56
N SER A 51 12.03 -3.27 7.86
CA SER A 51 11.60 -2.23 6.93
C SER A 51 10.09 -2.25 6.73
N PHE A 52 9.55 -1.19 6.14
CA PHE A 52 8.17 -1.10 5.70
C PHE A 52 8.05 -0.32 4.39
N THR A 53 7.07 -0.67 3.56
CA THR A 53 6.78 0.00 2.29
C THR A 53 5.28 0.23 2.11
N SER A 54 4.90 1.34 1.49
CA SER A 54 3.50 1.62 1.18
C SER A 54 3.04 0.77 0.00
N SER A 55 1.92 0.07 0.15
CA SER A 55 1.37 -0.81 -0.87
C SER A 55 -0.14 -0.60 -1.03
N SER A 56 -0.74 -1.28 -2.01
CA SER A 56 -2.19 -1.34 -2.17
C SER A 56 -2.63 -2.78 -2.42
N TRP A 57 -3.85 -3.11 -2.03
CA TRP A 57 -4.47 -4.41 -2.24
C TRP A 57 -5.79 -4.24 -2.98
N GLU A 58 -5.97 -4.96 -4.08
CA GLU A 58 -7.23 -4.98 -4.84
C GLU A 58 -8.06 -6.17 -4.39
N ASP A 59 -9.28 -5.89 -3.91
CA ASP A 59 -10.27 -6.92 -3.61
C ASP A 59 -10.95 -7.37 -4.90
N GLN A 60 -10.82 -8.66 -5.24
CA GLN A 60 -11.36 -9.22 -6.47
C GLN A 60 -12.88 -9.23 -6.50
N ASP A 61 -13.54 -9.33 -5.34
CA ASP A 61 -15.00 -9.42 -5.27
C ASP A 61 -15.67 -8.04 -5.38
N THR A 62 -15.06 -7.03 -4.76
CA THR A 62 -15.66 -5.69 -4.66
C THR A 62 -15.00 -4.67 -5.59
N GLN A 63 -13.94 -5.06 -6.30
CA GLN A 63 -13.09 -4.20 -7.15
C GLN A 63 -12.54 -2.96 -6.42
N ASN A 64 -12.54 -2.99 -5.08
CA ASN A 64 -12.08 -1.90 -4.26
C ASN A 64 -10.58 -2.02 -4.03
N VAL A 65 -9.89 -0.89 -4.17
CA VAL A 65 -8.47 -0.79 -3.83
C VAL A 65 -8.33 -0.29 -2.40
N HIS A 66 -7.68 -1.08 -1.57
CA HIS A 66 -7.38 -0.75 -0.18
C HIS A 66 -5.92 -0.31 -0.02
N SER A 67 -5.70 0.68 0.82
CA SER A 67 -4.36 1.11 1.22
C SER A 67 -3.77 0.12 2.21
N CYS A 68 -2.52 -0.27 1.97
CA CYS A 68 -1.81 -1.24 2.77
C CYS A 68 -0.39 -0.77 3.10
N VAL A 69 0.21 -1.39 4.10
CA VAL A 69 1.63 -1.31 4.41
C VAL A 69 2.20 -2.72 4.42
N ASP A 70 3.23 -2.93 3.63
CA ASP A 70 4.02 -4.17 3.62
C ASP A 70 5.12 -4.02 4.67
N LEU A 71 5.17 -4.95 5.62
CA LEU A 71 6.07 -4.95 6.77
C LEU A 71 7.00 -6.16 6.66
N TYR A 72 8.31 -5.95 6.73
CA TYR A 72 9.32 -7.00 6.53
C TYR A 72 9.98 -7.33 7.87
N PHE A 73 9.92 -8.61 8.26
CA PHE A 73 10.42 -9.09 9.55
C PHE A 73 11.52 -10.14 9.38
N VAL A 74 12.39 -10.21 10.38
CA VAL A 74 13.31 -11.33 10.60
C VAL A 74 13.04 -11.96 11.97
N CYS A 75 13.03 -13.27 12.04
CA CYS A 75 12.81 -14.07 13.24
C CYS A 75 14.14 -14.44 13.93
N GLN A 76 14.04 -14.95 15.16
CA GLN A 76 15.22 -15.39 15.93
C GLN A 76 15.96 -16.57 15.30
N ASP A 77 15.23 -17.44 14.59
CA ASP A 77 15.77 -18.58 13.85
C ASP A 77 16.42 -18.18 12.52
N GLY A 78 16.45 -16.88 12.19
CA GLY A 78 16.97 -16.36 10.92
C GLY A 78 15.99 -16.46 9.76
N SER A 79 14.78 -16.98 9.98
CA SER A 79 13.72 -16.94 8.97
C SER A 79 13.24 -15.51 8.75
N THR A 80 12.75 -15.21 7.55
CA THR A 80 12.14 -13.92 7.21
C THR A 80 10.69 -14.13 6.85
N PHE A 81 9.88 -13.09 7.04
CA PHE A 81 8.48 -13.10 6.59
C PHE A 81 7.99 -11.67 6.35
N LYS A 82 6.95 -11.53 5.53
CA LYS A 82 6.30 -10.26 5.26
C LYS A 82 4.87 -10.26 5.76
N VAL A 83 4.38 -9.16 6.29
CA VAL A 83 2.96 -8.96 6.64
C VAL A 83 2.41 -7.80 5.84
N LYS A 84 1.23 -7.97 5.23
CA LYS A 84 0.53 -6.89 4.54
C LYS A 84 -0.63 -6.40 5.39
N TYR A 85 -0.49 -5.21 5.96
CA TYR A 85 -1.49 -4.63 6.85
C TYR A 85 -2.37 -3.62 6.12
N LYS A 86 -3.68 -3.88 6.09
CA LYS A 86 -4.69 -3.01 5.49
C LYS A 86 -5.14 -1.93 6.47
N PHE A 87 -5.17 -0.67 6.02
CA PHE A 87 -5.60 0.46 6.84
C PHE A 87 -6.47 1.44 6.05
N ARG A 88 -7.16 2.33 6.77
CA ARG A 88 -8.00 3.39 6.19
C ARG A 88 -7.28 4.74 6.40
N PRO A 89 -6.70 5.34 5.36
CA PRO A 89 -6.11 6.68 5.47
C PRO A 89 -7.16 7.70 5.92
N TYR A 90 -6.77 8.64 6.79
CA TYR A 90 -7.65 9.68 7.30
C TYR A 90 -6.91 11.03 7.38
N PHE A 91 -7.68 12.12 7.39
CA PHE A 91 -7.18 13.46 7.65
C PHE A 91 -8.20 14.21 8.52
N TYR A 92 -7.74 15.21 9.27
CA TYR A 92 -8.59 16.10 10.05
C TYR A 92 -8.79 17.42 9.32
N ALA A 93 -9.99 17.99 9.42
CA ALA A 93 -10.29 19.36 8.98
C ALA A 93 -10.51 20.22 10.23
N ALA A 94 -9.74 21.30 10.34
CA ALA A 94 -9.93 22.28 11.41
C ALA A 94 -11.08 23.24 11.06
N THR A 95 -11.80 23.67 12.09
CA THR A 95 -12.84 24.71 12.02
C THR A 95 -12.34 26.02 12.58
#